data_AF-A0A1I5TTG2-F1
#
_entry.id   AF-A0A1I5TTG2-F1
#
_cell.length_a   1.000
_cell.length_b   1.000
_cell.length_c   1.000
_cell.angle_alpha   90.00
_cell.angle_beta   90.00
_cell.angle_gamma   90.00
#
_symmetry.space_group_name_H-M   'P 1'
#
loop_
_entity.id
_entity.type
_entity.pdbx_description
1 polymer ?
#
loop_
_entity_poly.entity_id
_entity_poly.type
_entity_poly.pdbx_seq_one_letter_code
_entity_poly.pdbx_strand_id
1 'polypeptide(L)'
;MRRNFAQILQEAKIDPKREYQKLYGMLFERNIPVSNSNRISAYDELSECFPNFSFRGTCLSLDEFNDLHNFNFEKDPADFKIDDLISLCEYMENLLLAYQCIPLSFPYGYGNTRPQLINVQFYLQQIGQVMEKMGYMHATQDGVTIFVEKSPAAVAVAESDLIPTDLSYRLISYNHYTMKGQLEAKKTVLVQLAALLEPKRADLKSADKSLEGDLFYLFNNLNIRHNNIDPADPPRYKSVVAKMKPDELERWYDETYQMCLLAFLQLEQLARKDEVQELKKSINKADT
;
A
#
# COMPACT_ATOMS: atom_id res chain seq x y z
N MET A 1 30.90 -17.45 -21.80
CA MET A 1 30.13 -16.52 -22.67
C MET A 1 30.06 -15.17 -21.95
N ARG A 2 30.44 -14.06 -22.58
CA ARG A 2 30.48 -12.72 -21.95
C ARG A 2 29.06 -12.17 -21.83
N ARG A 3 28.63 -11.78 -20.64
CA ARG A 3 27.34 -11.11 -20.41
C ARG A 3 27.45 -9.63 -20.76
N ASN A 4 26.42 -9.08 -21.39
CA ASN A 4 26.33 -7.64 -21.63
C ASN A 4 25.71 -6.93 -20.42
N PHE A 5 25.83 -5.60 -20.37
CA PHE A 5 25.39 -4.81 -19.22
C PHE A 5 23.89 -4.94 -18.93
N ALA A 6 23.04 -5.03 -19.96
CA ALA A 6 21.60 -5.22 -19.79
C ALA A 6 21.26 -6.59 -19.17
N GLN A 7 21.97 -7.65 -19.57
CA GLN A 7 21.81 -8.98 -19.00
C GLN A 7 22.24 -9.03 -17.53
N ILE A 8 23.30 -8.29 -17.16
CA ILE A 8 23.73 -8.17 -15.76
C ILE A 8 22.67 -7.45 -14.92
N LEU A 9 22.03 -6.41 -15.45
CA LEU A 9 20.98 -5.66 -14.75
C LEU A 9 19.67 -6.47 -14.62
N GLN A 10 19.31 -7.29 -15.60
CA GLN A 10 18.11 -8.15 -15.54
C GLN A 10 18.26 -9.29 -14.53
N GLU A 11 19.47 -9.78 -14.31
CA GLU A 11 19.75 -10.86 -13.35
C GLU A 11 19.96 -10.36 -11.90
N ALA A 12 20.11 -9.05 -11.71
CA ALA A 12 20.33 -8.46 -10.39
C ALA A 12 19.06 -8.55 -9.54
N LYS A 13 18.93 -9.64 -8.78
CA LYS A 13 17.89 -9.80 -7.78
C LYS A 13 18.11 -8.80 -6.65
N ILE A 14 17.05 -8.08 -6.28
CA ILE A 14 17.04 -7.22 -5.10
C ILE A 14 17.03 -8.11 -3.85
N ASP A 15 17.86 -7.77 -2.87
CA ASP A 15 17.90 -8.43 -1.56
C ASP A 15 17.29 -7.46 -0.55
N PRO A 16 16.06 -7.71 -0.06
CA PRO A 16 15.35 -6.80 0.83
C PRO A 16 16.14 -6.46 2.10
N LYS A 17 16.82 -7.43 2.71
CA LYS A 17 17.60 -7.20 3.92
C LYS A 17 18.82 -6.32 3.63
N ARG A 18 19.46 -6.54 2.48
CA ARG A 18 20.59 -5.69 2.05
C ARG A 18 20.14 -4.27 1.69
N GLU A 19 18.98 -4.08 1.07
CA GLU A 19 18.46 -2.74 0.80
C GLU A 19 18.04 -2.02 2.08
N TYR A 20 17.44 -2.73 3.04
CA TYR A 20 17.16 -2.21 4.38
C TYR A 20 18.42 -1.67 5.04
N GLN A 21 19.49 -2.47 5.10
CA GLN A 21 20.77 -2.05 5.69
C GLN A 21 21.36 -0.81 4.99
N LYS A 22 21.20 -0.70 3.67
CA LYS A 22 21.65 0.48 2.92
C LYS A 22 20.83 1.72 3.26
N LEU A 23 19.50 1.61 3.29
CA LEU A 23 18.61 2.72 3.62
C LEU A 23 18.79 3.16 5.08
N TYR A 24 18.96 2.21 5.99
CA TYR A 24 19.33 2.46 7.38
C TYR A 24 20.65 3.25 7.45
N GLY A 25 21.69 2.77 6.76
CA GLY A 25 22.98 3.45 6.70
C GLY A 25 22.88 4.86 6.08
N MET A 26 22.00 5.06 5.10
CA MET A 26 21.74 6.37 4.52
C MET A 26 21.11 7.33 5.53
N LEU A 27 20.13 6.88 6.32
CA LEU A 27 19.44 7.72 7.30
C LEU A 27 20.33 8.02 8.52
N PHE A 28 20.89 6.97 9.14
CA PHE A 28 21.50 7.05 10.47
C PHE A 28 23.03 7.18 10.46
N GLU A 29 23.73 6.68 9.43
CA GLU A 29 25.20 6.55 9.47
C GLU A 29 25.93 7.48 8.50
N ARG A 30 25.25 7.92 7.43
CA ARG A 30 25.87 8.76 6.41
C ARG A 30 26.18 10.14 6.98
N ASN A 31 27.47 10.41 7.10
CA ASN A 31 27.97 11.67 7.63
C ASN A 31 27.85 12.83 6.63
N ILE A 32 27.14 13.88 7.04
CA ILE A 32 27.01 15.17 6.37
C ILE A 32 27.94 16.17 7.08
N PRO A 33 28.95 16.74 6.40
CA PRO A 33 29.82 17.74 7.00
C PRO A 33 29.09 19.07 7.15
N VAL A 34 28.87 19.52 8.38
CA VAL A 34 28.24 20.81 8.68
C VAL A 34 29.31 21.87 9.02
N SER A 35 30.44 21.43 9.56
CA SER A 35 31.62 22.26 9.78
C SER A 35 32.90 21.40 9.68
N ASN A 36 34.07 22.02 9.86
CA ASN A 36 35.35 21.31 9.80
C ASN A 36 35.49 20.19 10.84
N SER A 37 34.78 20.28 11.97
CA SER A 37 34.83 19.32 13.07
C SER A 37 33.50 18.62 13.34
N ASN A 38 32.39 19.13 12.83
CA ASN A 38 31.06 18.57 13.09
C ASN A 38 30.51 17.84 11.87
N ARG A 39 30.06 16.61 12.10
CA ARG A 39 29.36 15.79 11.12
C ARG A 39 28.10 15.26 11.77
N ILE A 40 27.01 15.33 11.02
CA ILE A 40 25.70 14.85 11.46
C ILE A 40 25.16 13.83 10.47
N SER A 41 24.25 12.97 10.90
CA SER A 41 23.48 12.09 10.01
C SER A 41 22.30 12.83 9.38
N ALA A 42 21.63 12.20 8.42
CA ALA A 42 20.36 12.73 7.93
C ALA A 42 19.28 12.68 9.04
N TYR A 43 19.31 11.65 9.90
CA TYR A 43 18.42 11.55 11.05
C TYR A 43 18.59 12.73 12.01
N ASP A 44 19.82 13.13 12.33
CA ASP A 44 20.08 14.24 13.25
C ASP A 44 19.48 15.54 12.71
N GLU A 45 19.68 15.82 11.42
CA GLU A 45 19.10 17.00 10.77
C GLU A 45 17.56 16.94 10.76
N LEU A 46 16.96 15.79 10.45
CA LEU A 46 15.51 15.61 10.49
C LEU A 46 14.94 15.76 11.91
N SER A 47 15.68 15.30 12.92
CA SER A 47 15.31 15.41 14.33
C SER A 47 15.27 16.86 14.80
N GLU A 48 16.27 17.66 14.43
CA GLU A 48 16.30 19.11 14.69
C GLU A 48 15.11 19.83 14.04
N CYS A 49 14.63 19.32 12.89
CA CYS A 49 13.48 19.90 12.18
C CYS A 49 12.12 19.50 12.74
N PHE A 50 12.08 18.38 13.45
CA PHE A 50 10.85 17.68 13.80
C PHE A 50 9.76 18.56 14.44
N PRO A 51 10.08 19.56 15.30
CA PRO A 51 9.06 20.47 15.84
C PRO A 51 8.24 21.23 14.78
N ASN A 52 8.67 21.24 13.51
CA ASN A 52 7.99 21.89 12.40
C ASN A 52 7.22 20.91 11.50
N PHE A 53 7.26 19.60 11.76
CA PHE A 53 6.55 18.61 10.95
C PHE A 53 5.07 18.60 11.31
N SER A 54 4.20 18.59 10.29
CA SER A 54 2.74 18.67 10.46
C SER A 54 2.16 17.48 11.22
N PHE A 55 2.74 16.29 11.05
CA PHE A 55 2.27 15.05 11.68
C PHE A 55 2.79 14.85 13.12
N ARG A 56 3.63 15.74 13.66
CA ARG A 56 4.22 15.56 15.00
C ARG A 56 3.19 15.49 16.12
N GLY A 57 1.97 15.98 15.87
CA GLY A 57 0.91 16.09 16.85
C GLY A 57 1.35 16.90 18.06
N THR A 58 1.42 16.26 19.21
CA THR A 58 1.83 16.89 20.48
C THR A 58 3.29 16.62 20.85
N CYS A 59 3.99 15.75 20.12
CA CYS A 59 5.37 15.40 20.40
C CYS A 59 6.30 16.62 20.23
N LEU A 60 7.26 16.74 21.13
CA LEU A 60 8.25 17.82 21.19
C LEU A 60 9.58 17.43 20.53
N SER A 61 9.87 16.13 20.40
CA SER A 61 11.05 15.61 19.71
C SER A 61 10.71 14.40 18.84
N LEU A 62 11.58 14.10 17.87
CA LEU A 62 11.43 12.91 17.04
C LEU A 62 11.59 11.64 17.88
N ASP A 63 12.43 11.66 18.92
CA ASP A 63 12.59 10.53 19.83
C ASP A 63 11.30 10.24 20.62
N GLU A 64 10.61 11.27 21.13
CA GLU A 64 9.31 11.10 21.80
C GLU A 64 8.27 10.48 20.84
N PHE A 65 8.25 10.92 19.59
CA PHE A 65 7.38 10.37 18.56
C PHE A 65 7.71 8.89 18.27
N ASN A 66 8.99 8.56 18.16
CA ASN A 66 9.45 7.20 17.91
C ASN A 66 9.12 6.26 19.07
N ASP A 67 9.31 6.69 20.32
CA ASP A 67 8.95 5.93 21.51
C ASP A 67 7.44 5.70 21.59
N LEU A 68 6.64 6.73 21.32
CA LEU A 68 5.18 6.63 21.37
C LEU A 68 4.61 5.68 20.31
N HIS A 69 5.19 5.68 19.11
CA HIS A 69 4.71 4.91 17.96
C HIS A 69 5.49 3.63 17.69
N ASN A 70 6.47 3.30 18.55
CA ASN A 70 7.34 2.13 18.44
C ASN A 70 8.18 2.08 17.14
N PHE A 71 8.64 3.23 16.65
CA PHE A 71 9.59 3.29 15.53
C PHE A 71 11.01 3.02 16.04
N ASN A 72 11.36 1.73 16.12
CA ASN A 72 12.67 1.26 16.58
C ASN A 72 13.35 0.47 15.47
N PHE A 73 14.27 1.12 14.75
CA PHE A 73 15.02 0.50 13.67
C PHE A 73 16.40 0.05 14.15
N GLU A 74 16.78 -1.19 13.85
CA GLU A 74 18.10 -1.73 14.13
C GLU A 74 18.88 -1.91 12.83
N LYS A 75 20.20 -1.71 12.82
CA LYS A 75 20.99 -1.88 11.60
C LYS A 75 20.87 -3.29 10.99
N ASP A 76 20.83 -4.32 11.83
CA ASP A 76 20.82 -5.72 11.40
C ASP A 76 19.86 -6.55 12.26
N PRO A 77 18.55 -6.49 12.00
CA PRO A 77 17.56 -7.24 12.76
C PRO A 77 17.74 -8.74 12.55
N ALA A 78 17.66 -9.49 13.65
CA ALA A 78 17.85 -10.95 13.66
C ALA A 78 16.71 -11.70 12.93
N ASP A 79 15.46 -11.25 13.08
CA ASP A 79 14.26 -11.81 12.45
C ASP A 79 13.70 -10.84 11.38
N PHE A 80 14.55 -10.45 10.43
CA PHE A 80 14.19 -9.49 9.38
C PHE A 80 12.96 -9.97 8.57
N LYS A 81 11.98 -9.07 8.43
CA LYS A 81 10.79 -9.21 7.59
C LYS A 81 10.77 -8.10 6.55
N ILE A 82 10.12 -8.37 5.42
CA ILE A 82 9.91 -7.36 4.38
C ILE A 82 9.18 -6.14 4.96
N ASP A 83 8.27 -6.35 5.91
CA ASP A 83 7.56 -5.31 6.65
C ASP A 83 8.52 -4.32 7.35
N ASP A 84 9.68 -4.77 7.83
CA ASP A 84 10.69 -3.88 8.44
C ASP A 84 11.28 -2.91 7.41
N LEU A 85 11.49 -3.38 6.17
CA LEU A 85 11.93 -2.54 5.06
C LEU A 85 10.85 -1.56 4.63
N ILE A 86 9.60 -2.01 4.52
CA ILE A 86 8.49 -1.13 4.16
C ILE A 86 8.35 -0.04 5.21
N SER A 87 8.32 -0.41 6.50
CA SER A 87 8.20 0.54 7.61
C SER A 87 9.33 1.56 7.63
N LEU A 88 10.59 1.14 7.38
CA LEU A 88 11.73 2.08 7.26
C LEU A 88 11.56 3.04 6.07
N CYS A 89 11.12 2.53 4.92
CA CYS A 89 10.87 3.35 3.73
C CYS A 89 9.78 4.41 3.98
N GLU A 90 8.66 4.01 4.58
CA GLU A 90 7.55 4.92 4.94
C GLU A 90 8.02 5.98 5.94
N TYR A 91 8.74 5.56 6.98
CA TYR A 91 9.31 6.44 7.99
C TYR A 91 10.25 7.48 7.36
N MET A 92 11.22 7.04 6.57
CA MET A 92 12.15 7.92 5.87
C MET A 92 11.44 8.90 4.94
N GLU A 93 10.51 8.40 4.11
CA GLU A 93 9.85 9.21 3.11
C GLU A 93 8.98 10.31 3.72
N ASN A 94 8.18 9.98 4.75
CA ASN A 94 7.34 10.97 5.40
C ASN A 94 8.17 12.06 6.11
N LEU A 95 9.28 11.70 6.77
CA LEU A 95 10.19 12.69 7.36
C LEU A 95 10.81 13.60 6.31
N LEU A 96 11.24 13.03 5.18
CA LEU A 96 11.86 13.76 4.08
C LEU A 96 10.88 14.72 3.38
N LEU A 97 9.63 14.29 3.16
CA LEU A 97 8.58 15.13 2.60
C LEU A 97 8.23 16.27 3.55
N ALA A 98 8.08 15.99 4.86
CA ALA A 98 7.83 17.03 5.85
C ALA A 98 8.99 18.04 5.93
N TYR A 99 10.23 17.57 5.83
CA TYR A 99 11.42 18.42 5.76
C TYR A 99 11.39 19.36 4.54
N GLN A 100 10.97 18.87 3.36
CA GLN A 100 10.82 19.71 2.16
C GLN A 100 9.74 20.78 2.30
N CYS A 101 8.71 20.53 3.10
CA CYS A 101 7.63 21.47 3.34
C CYS A 101 8.01 22.61 4.31
N ILE A 102 9.16 22.55 4.99
CA ILE A 102 9.61 23.63 5.88
C ILE A 102 9.95 24.88 5.04
N PRO A 103 9.31 26.04 5.31
CA PRO A 103 9.58 27.26 4.56
C PRO A 103 11.05 27.70 4.67
N LEU A 104 11.64 28.10 3.54
CA LEU A 104 13.01 28.64 3.49
C LEU A 104 13.21 29.93 4.31
N SER A 105 12.11 30.63 4.62
CA SER A 105 12.07 31.88 5.39
C SER A 105 11.87 31.67 6.90
N PHE A 106 11.88 30.42 7.38
CA PHE A 106 11.76 30.13 8.80
C PHE A 106 12.99 30.66 9.56
N PRO A 107 12.83 31.32 10.72
CA PRO A 107 13.92 32.05 11.36
C PRO A 107 14.91 31.08 12.02
N TYR A 108 15.89 30.61 11.26
CA TYR A 108 17.23 30.50 11.82
C TYR A 108 17.72 31.93 12.06
N GLY A 109 18.29 32.20 13.24
CA GLY A 109 18.74 33.53 13.62
C GLY A 109 19.46 34.26 12.48
N TYR A 110 19.06 35.52 12.25
CA TYR A 110 19.61 36.44 11.24
C TYR A 110 19.52 35.97 9.77
N GLY A 111 18.34 36.13 9.16
CA GLY A 111 18.18 36.60 7.78
C GLY A 111 18.68 35.73 6.62
N ASN A 112 19.18 34.52 6.87
CA ASN A 112 19.71 33.64 5.82
C ASN A 112 18.78 32.47 5.54
N THR A 113 18.63 32.14 4.25
CA THR A 113 17.94 30.93 3.79
C THR A 113 18.65 29.70 4.35
N ARG A 114 17.87 28.76 4.90
CA ARG A 114 18.39 27.51 5.46
C ARG A 114 19.24 26.75 4.42
N PRO A 115 20.47 26.30 4.76
CA PRO A 115 21.23 25.42 3.87
C PRO A 115 20.51 24.07 3.76
N GLN A 116 20.33 23.57 2.53
CA GLN A 116 19.82 22.21 2.33
C GLN A 116 20.93 21.21 2.64
N LEU A 117 20.96 20.70 3.88
CA LEU A 117 21.96 19.75 4.33
C LEU A 117 21.72 18.33 3.78
N ILE A 118 20.45 17.99 3.51
CA ILE A 118 20.03 16.71 2.94
C ILE A 118 19.62 16.91 1.49
N ASN A 119 20.18 16.11 0.57
CA ASN A 119 19.65 15.99 -0.79
C ASN A 119 18.41 15.09 -0.79
N VAL A 120 17.25 15.66 -0.46
CA VAL A 120 16.01 14.89 -0.31
C VAL A 120 15.66 14.09 -1.56
N GLN A 121 15.81 14.67 -2.75
CA GLN A 121 15.46 14.01 -4.00
C GLN A 121 16.23 12.70 -4.20
N PHE A 122 17.52 12.65 -3.79
CA PHE A 122 18.32 11.44 -3.85
C PHE A 122 17.76 10.31 -2.96
N TYR A 123 17.33 10.65 -1.74
CA TYR A 123 16.73 9.67 -0.83
C TYR A 123 15.40 9.15 -1.38
N LEU A 124 14.50 10.06 -1.80
CA LEU A 124 13.20 9.68 -2.38
C LEU A 124 13.36 8.80 -3.62
N GLN A 125 14.32 9.12 -4.50
CA GLN A 125 14.62 8.29 -5.67
C GLN A 125 15.17 6.91 -5.30
N GLN A 126 15.97 6.80 -4.25
CA GLN A 126 16.50 5.52 -3.80
C GLN A 126 15.39 4.65 -3.18
N ILE A 127 14.55 5.24 -2.31
CA ILE A 127 13.39 4.57 -1.71
C ILE A 127 12.45 4.09 -2.82
N GLY A 128 12.06 4.98 -3.73
CA GLY A 128 11.17 4.63 -4.85
C GLY A 128 11.73 3.51 -5.74
N GLN A 129 13.04 3.49 -6.02
CA GLN A 129 13.66 2.41 -6.79
C GLN A 129 13.65 1.06 -6.06
N VAL A 130 13.85 1.06 -4.74
CA VAL A 130 13.78 -0.17 -3.93
C VAL A 130 12.35 -0.70 -3.94
N MET A 131 11.37 0.16 -3.65
CA MET A 131 9.96 -0.23 -3.57
C MET A 131 9.41 -0.70 -4.91
N GLU A 132 9.65 0.01 -6.01
CA GLU A 132 9.22 -0.41 -7.36
C GLU A 132 9.81 -1.77 -7.75
N LYS A 133 11.10 -2.03 -7.44
CA LYS A 133 11.73 -3.33 -7.72
C LYS A 133 11.21 -4.46 -6.85
N MET A 134 10.72 -4.15 -5.66
CA MET A 134 10.04 -5.12 -4.79
C MET A 134 8.57 -5.32 -5.18
N GLY A 135 8.06 -4.60 -6.18
CA GLY A 135 6.67 -4.68 -6.59
C GLY A 135 5.74 -3.92 -5.66
N TYR A 136 6.18 -2.79 -5.11
CA TYR A 136 5.38 -1.88 -4.32
C TYR A 136 5.20 -0.55 -5.05
N MET A 137 4.14 0.18 -4.71
CA MET A 137 3.85 1.51 -5.24
C MET A 137 3.47 2.48 -4.11
N HIS A 138 3.66 3.77 -4.36
CA HIS A 138 3.19 4.84 -3.48
C HIS A 138 1.67 4.86 -3.40
N ALA A 139 1.15 5.05 -2.19
CA ALA A 139 -0.22 5.44 -1.95
C ALA A 139 -0.28 6.49 -0.82
N THR A 140 -1.37 7.23 -0.72
CA THR A 140 -1.55 8.27 0.30
C THR A 140 -2.72 7.90 1.22
N GLN A 141 -2.46 7.81 2.52
CA GLN A 141 -3.47 7.63 3.56
C GLN A 141 -3.46 8.83 4.49
N ASP A 142 -4.58 9.49 4.74
CA ASP A 142 -4.68 10.58 5.73
C ASP A 142 -3.58 11.68 5.61
N GLY A 143 -3.12 11.93 4.38
CA GLY A 143 -2.07 12.91 4.09
C GLY A 143 -0.63 12.42 4.28
N VAL A 144 -0.41 11.15 4.64
CA VAL A 144 0.91 10.51 4.74
C VAL A 144 1.11 9.50 3.60
N THR A 145 2.37 9.34 3.20
CA THR A 145 2.79 8.38 2.19
C THR A 145 2.94 6.99 2.79
N ILE A 146 2.37 5.99 2.13
CA ILE A 146 2.53 4.58 2.47
C ILE A 146 2.92 3.76 1.22
N PHE A 147 3.34 2.52 1.42
CA PHE A 147 3.75 1.63 0.34
C PHE A 147 2.92 0.35 0.29
N VAL A 148 2.19 0.18 -0.80
CA VAL A 148 1.29 -0.96 -1.00
C VAL A 148 1.81 -1.88 -2.09
N GLU A 149 1.51 -3.17 -1.98
CA GLU A 149 1.83 -4.13 -3.04
C GLU A 149 1.17 -3.70 -4.36
N LYS A 150 1.95 -3.74 -5.43
CA LYS A 150 1.52 -3.37 -6.77
C LYS A 150 0.63 -4.47 -7.33
N SER A 151 -0.67 -4.25 -7.24
CA SER A 151 -1.69 -5.09 -7.87
C SER A 151 -2.31 -4.34 -9.05
N PRO A 152 -1.98 -4.70 -10.31
CA PRO A 152 -2.61 -4.09 -11.47
C PRO A 152 -4.13 -4.23 -11.47
N ALA A 153 -4.66 -5.34 -10.93
CA ALA A 153 -6.09 -5.54 -10.78
C ALA A 153 -6.70 -4.59 -9.74
N ALA A 154 -6.06 -4.41 -8.58
CA ALA A 154 -6.56 -3.50 -7.55
C ALA A 154 -6.52 -2.04 -8.04
N VAL A 155 -5.45 -1.64 -8.75
CA VAL A 155 -5.32 -0.32 -9.35
C VAL A 155 -6.41 -0.10 -10.41
N ALA A 156 -6.57 -1.02 -11.37
CA ALA A 156 -7.57 -0.90 -12.42
C ALA A 156 -8.99 -0.81 -11.86
N VAL A 157 -9.31 -1.60 -10.83
CA VAL A 157 -10.63 -1.54 -10.18
C VAL A 157 -10.78 -0.26 -9.37
N ALA A 158 -9.76 0.20 -8.65
CA ALA A 158 -9.80 1.45 -7.89
C ALA A 158 -9.99 2.70 -8.77
N GLU A 159 -9.53 2.65 -10.03
CA GLU A 159 -9.72 3.69 -11.05
C GLU A 159 -11.07 3.59 -11.79
N SER A 160 -11.85 2.54 -11.54
CA SER A 160 -13.14 2.31 -12.18
C SER A 160 -14.20 3.32 -11.71
N ASP A 161 -15.04 3.79 -12.64
CA ASP A 161 -16.25 4.58 -12.33
C ASP A 161 -17.26 3.82 -11.42
N LEU A 162 -17.07 2.51 -11.27
CA LEU A 162 -17.89 1.67 -10.40
C LEU A 162 -17.50 1.79 -8.92
N ILE A 163 -16.33 2.35 -8.62
CA ILE A 163 -15.79 2.43 -7.27
C ILE A 163 -15.82 3.89 -6.78
N PRO A 164 -16.47 4.16 -5.63
CA PRO A 164 -16.40 5.46 -4.98
C PRO A 164 -14.96 5.85 -4.62
N THR A 165 -14.62 7.13 -4.77
CA THR A 165 -13.26 7.64 -4.51
C THR A 165 -12.77 7.35 -3.09
N ASP A 166 -13.66 7.34 -2.09
CA ASP A 166 -13.34 7.03 -0.69
C ASP A 166 -13.03 5.55 -0.44
N LEU A 167 -13.38 4.68 -1.39
CA LEU A 167 -13.12 3.25 -1.36
C LEU A 167 -11.89 2.87 -2.19
N SER A 168 -11.58 3.60 -3.27
CA SER A 168 -10.42 3.34 -4.16
C SER A 168 -9.13 3.06 -3.41
N TYR A 169 -8.77 3.93 -2.46
CA TYR A 169 -7.55 3.77 -1.66
C TYR A 169 -7.57 2.49 -0.81
N ARG A 170 -8.72 2.18 -0.19
CA ARG A 170 -8.90 0.98 0.65
C ARG A 170 -8.79 -0.32 -0.13
N LEU A 171 -9.08 -0.33 -1.44
CA LEU A 171 -8.78 -1.48 -2.29
C LEU A 171 -7.26 -1.64 -2.42
N ILE A 172 -6.56 -0.57 -2.82
CA ILE A 172 -5.13 -0.65 -3.12
C ILE A 172 -4.35 -1.05 -1.85
N SER A 173 -4.71 -0.53 -0.68
CA SER A 173 -4.06 -0.85 0.60
C SER A 173 -4.59 -2.10 1.31
N TYR A 174 -5.53 -2.85 0.72
CA TYR A 174 -6.13 -4.03 1.38
C TYR A 174 -5.09 -5.08 1.80
N ASN A 175 -4.07 -5.31 0.97
CA ASN A 175 -2.97 -6.25 1.23
C ASN A 175 -1.76 -5.59 1.93
N HIS A 176 -1.89 -4.35 2.41
CA HIS A 176 -0.81 -3.68 3.12
C HIS A 176 -0.41 -4.45 4.39
N TYR A 177 0.87 -4.44 4.77
CA TYR A 177 1.36 -5.24 5.91
C TYR A 177 0.64 -4.90 7.23
N THR A 178 0.26 -3.63 7.42
CA THR A 178 -0.51 -3.21 8.62
C THR A 178 -1.92 -3.76 8.67
N MET A 179 -2.47 -4.24 7.53
CA MET A 179 -3.78 -4.88 7.45
C MET A 179 -3.72 -6.37 7.82
N LYS A 180 -2.51 -6.95 7.94
CA LYS A 180 -2.35 -8.35 8.32
C LYS A 180 -2.86 -8.59 9.74
N GLY A 181 -3.74 -9.59 9.90
CA GLY A 181 -4.43 -9.88 11.14
C GLY A 181 -5.59 -8.92 11.49
N GLN A 182 -5.79 -7.84 10.71
CA GLN A 182 -6.87 -6.86 10.94
C GLN A 182 -8.21 -7.32 10.34
N LEU A 183 -8.76 -8.40 10.88
CA LEU A 183 -9.98 -9.06 10.36
C LEU A 183 -11.18 -8.11 10.21
N GLU A 184 -11.45 -7.25 11.20
CA GLU A 184 -12.58 -6.32 11.14
C GLU A 184 -12.38 -5.20 10.11
N ALA A 185 -11.14 -4.73 9.93
CA ALA A 185 -10.81 -3.75 8.89
C ALA A 185 -10.99 -4.37 7.50
N LYS A 186 -10.45 -5.58 7.28
CA LYS A 186 -10.63 -6.35 6.03
C LYS A 186 -12.10 -6.63 5.74
N LYS A 187 -12.86 -7.09 6.74
CA LYS A 187 -14.30 -7.31 6.64
C LYS A 187 -15.05 -6.06 6.23
N THR A 188 -14.70 -4.90 6.79
CA THR A 188 -15.35 -3.62 6.46
C THR A 188 -15.21 -3.31 4.96
N VAL A 189 -14.03 -3.49 4.39
CA VAL A 189 -13.81 -3.31 2.94
C VAL A 189 -14.67 -4.29 2.14
N LEU A 190 -14.68 -5.58 2.51
CA LEU A 190 -15.49 -6.61 1.84
C LEU A 190 -17.00 -6.31 1.89
N VAL A 191 -17.51 -5.79 3.00
CA VAL A 191 -18.91 -5.37 3.13
C VAL A 191 -19.24 -4.24 2.15
N GLN A 192 -18.35 -3.25 2.00
CA GLN A 192 -18.53 -2.15 1.06
C GLN A 192 -18.51 -2.66 -0.40
N LEU A 193 -17.57 -3.55 -0.74
CA LEU A 193 -17.51 -4.18 -2.06
C LEU A 193 -18.77 -5.00 -2.36
N ALA A 194 -19.26 -5.78 -1.39
CA ALA A 194 -20.49 -6.55 -1.53
C ALA A 194 -21.71 -5.64 -1.79
N ALA A 195 -21.79 -4.50 -1.11
CA ALA A 195 -22.86 -3.52 -1.32
C ALA A 195 -22.85 -2.92 -2.73
N LEU A 196 -21.66 -2.69 -3.30
CA LEU A 196 -21.51 -2.20 -4.69
C LEU A 196 -21.81 -3.27 -5.75
N LEU A 197 -21.50 -4.53 -5.45
CA LEU A 197 -21.76 -5.65 -6.37
C LEU A 197 -23.21 -6.12 -6.36
N GLU A 198 -23.94 -5.99 -5.24
CA GLU A 198 -25.34 -6.41 -5.14
C GLU A 198 -26.25 -5.85 -6.27
N PRO A 199 -26.27 -4.53 -6.57
CA PRO A 199 -27.10 -4.01 -7.65
C PRO A 199 -26.68 -4.51 -9.04
N LYS A 200 -25.43 -4.98 -9.19
CA LYS A 200 -24.85 -5.45 -10.47
C LYS A 200 -24.85 -6.98 -10.59
N ARG A 201 -25.50 -7.68 -9.66
CA ARG A 201 -25.49 -9.13 -9.57
C ARG A 201 -26.02 -9.82 -10.83
N ALA A 202 -27.05 -9.26 -11.48
CA ALA A 202 -27.60 -9.81 -12.71
C ALA A 202 -26.59 -9.73 -13.87
N ASP A 203 -25.91 -8.59 -14.00
CA ASP A 203 -24.88 -8.37 -15.02
C ASP A 203 -23.68 -9.30 -14.77
N LEU A 204 -23.22 -9.38 -13.52
CA LEU A 204 -22.13 -10.28 -13.14
C LEU A 204 -22.50 -11.74 -13.45
N LYS A 205 -23.73 -12.17 -13.15
CA LYS A 205 -24.20 -13.52 -13.47
C LYS A 205 -24.23 -13.79 -14.98
N SER A 206 -24.51 -12.78 -15.79
CA SER A 206 -24.46 -12.85 -17.25
C SER A 206 -23.03 -12.96 -17.76
N ALA A 207 -22.08 -12.25 -17.14
CA ALA A 207 -20.65 -12.34 -17.44
C ALA A 207 -20.04 -13.68 -17.01
N ASP A 208 -20.23 -14.05 -15.75
CA ASP A 208 -19.69 -15.25 -15.12
C ASP A 208 -20.61 -15.74 -13.99
N LYS A 209 -21.39 -16.78 -14.30
CA LYS A 209 -22.33 -17.40 -13.36
C LYS A 209 -21.62 -18.13 -12.20
N SER A 210 -20.43 -18.69 -12.42
CA SER A 210 -19.71 -19.40 -11.37
C SER A 210 -19.16 -18.41 -10.35
N LEU A 211 -18.50 -17.37 -10.84
CA LEU A 211 -17.96 -16.30 -10.01
C LEU A 211 -19.05 -15.61 -9.19
N GLU A 212 -20.19 -15.28 -9.79
CA GLU A 212 -21.33 -14.72 -9.06
C GLU A 212 -21.81 -15.66 -7.95
N GLY A 213 -22.04 -16.94 -8.28
CA GLY A 213 -22.53 -17.92 -7.33
C GLY A 213 -21.61 -18.08 -6.11
N ASP A 214 -20.32 -18.26 -6.37
CA ASP A 214 -19.32 -18.48 -5.31
C ASP A 214 -19.10 -17.21 -4.49
N LEU A 215 -18.95 -16.05 -5.13
CA LEU A 215 -18.69 -14.78 -4.43
C LEU A 215 -19.83 -14.39 -3.47
N PHE A 216 -21.08 -14.46 -3.94
CA PHE A 216 -22.24 -14.15 -3.10
C PHE A 216 -22.48 -15.23 -2.03
N TYR A 217 -22.06 -16.48 -2.28
CA TYR A 217 -22.05 -17.50 -1.25
C TYR A 217 -21.04 -17.14 -0.13
N LEU A 218 -19.83 -16.71 -0.47
CA LEU A 218 -18.81 -16.31 0.51
C LEU A 218 -19.28 -15.11 1.34
N PHE A 219 -19.84 -14.06 0.72
CA PHE A 219 -20.37 -12.90 1.43
C PHE A 219 -21.41 -13.24 2.50
N ASN A 220 -22.24 -14.24 2.24
CA ASN A 220 -23.34 -14.62 3.12
C ASN A 220 -22.96 -15.62 4.21
N ASN A 221 -21.83 -16.32 4.04
CA ASN A 221 -21.46 -17.44 4.91
C ASN A 221 -20.14 -17.24 5.67
N LEU A 222 -19.27 -16.31 5.27
CA LEU A 222 -17.96 -16.06 5.92
C LEU A 222 -17.95 -14.93 6.96
N ASN A 223 -19.07 -14.65 7.61
CA ASN A 223 -19.20 -13.58 8.60
C ASN A 223 -18.93 -12.16 8.03
N ILE A 224 -19.21 -11.95 6.73
CA ILE A 224 -19.00 -10.66 6.06
C ILE A 224 -20.27 -9.81 6.17
N ARG A 225 -21.36 -10.18 5.48
CA ARG A 225 -22.63 -9.42 5.50
C ARG A 225 -23.53 -9.78 6.68
N HIS A 226 -23.35 -10.96 7.23
CA HIS A 226 -24.19 -11.54 8.25
C HIS A 226 -23.33 -12.01 9.41
N ASN A 227 -23.89 -12.00 10.61
CA ASN A 227 -23.24 -12.62 11.75
C ASN A 227 -23.35 -14.15 11.59
N ASN A 228 -22.25 -14.79 11.18
CA ASN A 228 -22.22 -16.24 10.98
C ASN A 228 -21.53 -16.97 12.15
N ILE A 229 -21.05 -16.23 13.16
CA ILE A 229 -20.25 -16.77 14.26
C ILE A 229 -21.01 -16.84 15.59
N ASP A 230 -22.06 -16.03 15.76
CA ASP A 230 -22.84 -15.99 17.00
C ASP A 230 -23.87 -17.13 17.04
N PRO A 231 -23.78 -18.06 18.02
CA PRO A 231 -24.77 -19.12 18.21
C PRO A 231 -26.18 -18.60 18.55
N ALA A 232 -26.31 -17.34 18.98
CA ALA A 232 -27.59 -16.71 19.28
C ALA A 232 -28.39 -16.33 18.00
N ASP A 233 -27.80 -16.47 16.81
CA ASP A 233 -28.50 -16.36 15.51
C ASP A 233 -28.49 -17.71 14.75
N PRO A 234 -29.28 -18.72 15.20
CA PRO A 234 -29.26 -20.07 14.63
C PRO A 234 -29.48 -20.14 13.10
N PRO A 235 -30.37 -19.32 12.47
CA PRO A 235 -30.55 -19.34 11.02
C PRO A 235 -29.29 -19.01 10.22
N ARG A 236 -28.40 -18.19 10.77
CA ARG A 236 -27.21 -17.67 10.09
C ARG A 236 -25.90 -18.25 10.63
N TYR A 237 -25.93 -18.86 11.80
CA TYR A 237 -24.78 -19.50 12.41
C TYR A 237 -24.16 -20.60 11.51
N LYS A 238 -22.84 -20.54 11.34
CA LYS A 238 -22.04 -21.53 10.61
C LYS A 238 -20.95 -22.05 11.53
N SER A 239 -21.12 -23.27 12.04
CA SER A 239 -20.18 -23.87 12.99
C SER A 239 -18.74 -23.97 12.48
N VAL A 240 -18.57 -24.19 11.17
CA VAL A 240 -17.24 -24.22 10.51
C VAL A 240 -16.55 -22.87 10.61
N VAL A 241 -17.28 -21.78 10.35
CA VAL A 241 -16.73 -20.42 10.35
C VAL A 241 -16.52 -19.92 11.78
N ALA A 242 -17.44 -20.23 12.70
CA ALA A 242 -17.31 -19.89 14.11
C ALA A 242 -16.10 -20.55 14.79
N LYS A 243 -15.64 -21.70 14.29
CA LYS A 243 -14.47 -22.45 14.82
C LYS A 243 -13.19 -22.23 14.01
N MET A 244 -13.26 -21.45 12.94
CA MET A 244 -12.13 -21.18 12.05
C MET A 244 -11.06 -20.38 12.79
N LYS A 245 -9.79 -20.71 12.56
CA LYS A 245 -8.70 -19.92 13.13
C LYS A 245 -8.67 -18.52 12.48
N PRO A 246 -8.23 -17.46 13.19
CA PRO A 246 -8.14 -16.11 12.62
C PRO A 246 -7.38 -16.07 11.29
N ASP A 247 -6.20 -16.68 11.21
CA ASP A 247 -5.38 -16.71 9.98
C ASP A 247 -6.07 -17.45 8.82
N GLU A 248 -6.88 -18.46 9.11
CA GLU A 248 -7.63 -19.20 8.10
C GLU A 248 -8.81 -18.37 7.58
N LEU A 249 -9.49 -17.65 8.47
CA LEU A 249 -10.57 -16.73 8.09
C LEU A 249 -10.01 -15.56 7.28
N GLU A 250 -8.87 -15.01 7.68
CA GLU A 250 -8.17 -13.95 6.97
C GLU A 250 -7.82 -14.40 5.55
N ARG A 251 -7.26 -15.60 5.38
CA ARG A 251 -6.99 -16.17 4.06
C ARG A 251 -8.24 -16.18 3.18
N TRP A 252 -9.39 -16.58 3.72
CA TRP A 252 -10.64 -16.56 2.95
C TRP A 252 -11.17 -15.15 2.66
N TYR A 253 -10.90 -14.18 3.53
CA TYR A 253 -11.17 -12.76 3.25
C TYR A 253 -10.32 -12.26 2.08
N ASP A 254 -9.04 -12.64 2.06
CA ASP A 254 -8.12 -12.26 0.98
C ASP A 254 -8.52 -12.90 -0.36
N GLU A 255 -8.94 -14.17 -0.36
CA GLU A 255 -9.52 -14.81 -1.55
C GLU A 255 -10.82 -14.13 -2.00
N THR A 256 -11.71 -13.81 -1.06
CA THR A 256 -12.96 -13.10 -1.36
C THR A 256 -12.66 -11.72 -1.97
N TYR A 257 -11.64 -11.03 -1.47
CA TYR A 257 -11.17 -9.75 -2.01
C TYR A 257 -10.70 -9.89 -3.46
N GLN A 258 -9.85 -10.89 -3.77
CA GLN A 258 -9.40 -11.15 -5.14
C GLN A 258 -10.57 -11.46 -6.09
N MET A 259 -11.56 -12.23 -5.63
CA MET A 259 -12.78 -12.50 -6.39
C MET A 259 -13.62 -11.24 -6.63
N CYS A 260 -13.65 -10.28 -5.68
CA CYS A 260 -14.28 -8.98 -5.88
C CYS A 260 -13.59 -8.20 -7.00
N LEU A 261 -12.25 -8.13 -6.99
CA LEU A 261 -11.49 -7.44 -8.04
C LEU A 261 -11.81 -8.02 -9.42
N LEU A 262 -11.80 -9.35 -9.53
CA LEU A 262 -12.17 -10.03 -10.78
C LEU A 262 -13.61 -9.71 -11.20
N ALA A 263 -14.56 -9.68 -10.27
CA ALA A 263 -15.96 -9.36 -10.57
C ALA A 263 -16.13 -7.95 -11.17
N PHE A 264 -15.44 -6.95 -10.63
CA PHE A 264 -15.45 -5.60 -11.20
C PHE A 264 -14.83 -5.54 -12.59
N LEU A 265 -13.69 -6.21 -12.80
CA LEU A 265 -13.06 -6.29 -14.13
C LEU A 265 -13.96 -6.98 -15.17
N GLN A 266 -14.71 -8.01 -14.77
CA GLN A 266 -15.70 -8.68 -15.62
C GLN A 266 -16.87 -7.76 -15.98
N LEU A 267 -17.37 -6.98 -15.02
CA LEU A 267 -18.43 -6.01 -15.25
C LEU A 267 -18.00 -4.92 -16.24
N GLU A 268 -16.78 -4.40 -16.14
CA GLU A 268 -16.26 -3.47 -17.15
C GLU A 268 -16.07 -4.12 -18.51
N GLN A 269 -15.64 -5.39 -18.53
CA GLN A 269 -15.45 -6.12 -19.78
C GLN A 269 -16.76 -6.32 -20.54
N LEU A 270 -17.90 -6.37 -19.87
CA LEU A 270 -19.21 -6.39 -20.54
C LEU A 270 -19.40 -5.14 -21.41
N ALA A 271 -19.07 -3.95 -20.90
CA ALA A 271 -19.17 -2.71 -21.68
C ALA A 271 -18.22 -2.72 -22.88
N ARG A 272 -16.96 -3.15 -22.66
CA ARG A 272 -15.96 -3.27 -23.74
C ARG A 272 -16.35 -4.29 -24.81
N LYS A 273 -17.09 -5.33 -24.45
CA LYS A 273 -17.54 -6.37 -25.38
C LYS A 273 -18.44 -5.79 -26.47
N ASP A 274 -19.31 -4.84 -26.13
CA ASP A 274 -20.21 -4.21 -27.10
C ASP A 274 -19.42 -3.38 -28.13
N GLU A 275 -18.44 -2.60 -27.68
CA GLU A 275 -17.54 -1.85 -28.56
C GLU A 275 -16.76 -2.77 -29.53
N VAL A 276 -16.24 -3.89 -29.01
CA VAL A 276 -15.53 -4.87 -29.83
C VAL A 276 -16.45 -5.51 -30.87
N GLN A 277 -17.73 -5.74 -30.57
CA GLN A 277 -18.67 -6.27 -31.56
C GLN A 277 -18.96 -5.25 -32.67
N GLU A 278 -19.06 -3.96 -32.36
CA GLU A 278 -19.21 -2.92 -33.38
C GLU A 278 -17.96 -2.80 -34.26
N LEU A 279 -16.76 -2.91 -33.68
CA LEU A 279 -15.52 -2.95 -34.43
C LEU A 279 -15.48 -4.17 -35.38
N LYS A 280 -15.85 -5.36 -34.89
CA LYS A 280 -15.92 -6.58 -35.72
C LYS A 280 -16.87 -6.41 -36.91
N LYS A 281 -18.05 -5.82 -36.68
CA LYS A 281 -19.01 -5.54 -37.77
C LYS A 281 -18.43 -4.58 -38.80
N SER A 282 -17.66 -3.58 -38.36
CA SER A 282 -17.05 -2.57 -39.24
C SER A 282 -15.92 -3.15 -40.08
N ILE A 283 -15.04 -3.96 -39.48
CA ILE A 283 -13.96 -4.67 -40.20
C ILE A 283 -14.56 -5.56 -41.28
N ASN A 284 -15.53 -6.41 -40.92
CA ASN A 284 -16.14 -7.35 -41.86
C ASN A 284 -16.96 -6.68 -42.97
N LYS A 285 -17.35 -5.40 -42.81
CA LYS A 285 -18.00 -4.61 -43.86
C LYS A 285 -17.01 -3.91 -44.79
N ALA A 286 -15.79 -3.63 -44.33
CA ALA A 286 -14.76 -2.98 -45.15
C ALA A 286 -14.07 -3.96 -46.12
N ASP A 287 -14.15 -5.26 -45.83
CA ASP A 287 -13.59 -6.36 -46.64
C ASP A 287 -14.59 -6.97 -47.64
N THR A 288 -15.77 -6.36 -47.81
CA THR A 288 -16.81 -6.71 -48.81
C THR A 288 -17.11 -5.54 -49.73
#